data_AF-A0A316S5A0-F1
#
_entry.id   AF-A0A316S5A0-F1
#
_cell.length_a   1.000
_cell.length_b   1.000
_cell.length_c   1.000
_cell.angle_alpha   90.00
_cell.angle_beta   90.00
_cell.angle_gamma   90.00
#
_symmetry.space_group_name_H-M   'P 1'
#
loop_
_entity.id
_entity.type
_entity.pdbx_description
1 polymer ?
#
loop_
_entity_poly.entity_id
_entity_poly.type
_entity_poly.pdbx_seq_one_letter_code
_entity_poly.pdbx_strand_id
1 'polypeptide(L)'
;MSNQISFSASQACQVRSSIRTINELPYQTMAAIFKNKIPYSEEKHKLYFLGFFEECYPALIKRFMKEQNISKEEVLNLFYKLPQWRGELFKFRKALNNGEF
;
A
#
# COMPACT_ATOMS: atom_id res chain seq x y z
N MET A 1 20.33 -7.80 -25.25
CA MET A 1 20.02 -6.80 -24.21
C MET A 1 18.55 -6.95 -23.86
N SER A 2 18.23 -7.53 -22.70
CA SER A 2 16.86 -7.62 -22.23
C SER A 2 16.39 -6.22 -21.86
N ASN A 3 15.33 -5.74 -22.51
CA ASN A 3 14.62 -4.54 -22.09
C ASN A 3 14.06 -4.80 -20.69
N GLN A 4 14.80 -4.43 -19.64
CA GLN A 4 14.26 -4.36 -18.29
C GLN A 4 13.20 -3.25 -18.29
N ILE A 5 11.93 -3.65 -18.44
CA ILE A 5 10.80 -2.79 -18.18
C ILE A 5 10.87 -2.46 -16.67
N SER A 6 11.40 -1.27 -16.36
CA SER A 6 11.37 -0.72 -15.01
C SER A 6 9.92 -0.36 -14.69
N PHE A 7 9.19 -1.26 -14.04
CA PHE A 7 7.87 -0.92 -13.49
C PHE A 7 8.04 0.14 -12.39
N SER A 8 7.23 1.20 -12.47
CA SER A 8 7.15 2.21 -11.39
C SER A 8 6.79 1.53 -10.06
N ALA A 9 7.20 2.12 -8.93
CA ALA A 9 6.79 1.60 -7.62
C ALA A 9 5.26 1.60 -7.49
N SER A 10 4.61 2.58 -8.10
CA SER A 10 3.15 2.69 -8.17
C SER A 10 2.47 1.52 -8.86
N GLN A 11 2.94 1.12 -10.05
CA GLN A 11 2.42 -0.06 -10.73
C GLN A 11 2.69 -1.35 -9.94
N ALA A 12 3.89 -1.47 -9.36
CA ALA A 12 4.22 -2.63 -8.54
C ALA A 12 3.32 -2.73 -7.29
N CYS A 13 3.02 -1.61 -6.63
CA CYS A 13 2.09 -1.55 -5.51
C CYS A 13 0.66 -1.91 -5.92
N GLN A 14 0.18 -1.44 -7.07
CA GLN A 14 -1.15 -1.79 -7.58
C GLN A 14 -1.31 -3.30 -7.76
N VAL A 15 -0.39 -3.94 -8.50
CA VAL A 15 -0.43 -5.38 -8.74
C VAL A 15 -0.35 -6.16 -7.43
N ARG A 16 0.63 -5.82 -6.58
CA ARG A 16 0.86 -6.52 -5.30
C ARG A 16 -0.30 -6.36 -4.32
N SER A 17 -0.90 -5.18 -4.24
CA SER A 17 -2.05 -4.92 -3.37
C SER A 17 -3.28 -5.75 -3.72
N SER A 18 -3.35 -6.22 -4.98
CA SER A 18 -4.49 -6.94 -5.53
C SER A 18 -4.37 -8.45 -5.39
N ILE A 19 -3.41 -8.96 -4.61
CA ILE A 19 -3.16 -10.40 -4.39
C ILE A 19 -4.38 -11.18 -3.86
N ARG A 20 -5.37 -10.49 -3.30
CA ARG A 20 -6.59 -11.04 -2.70
C ARG A 20 -7.86 -10.66 -3.47
N THR A 21 -7.73 -10.05 -4.64
CA THR A 21 -8.85 -9.51 -5.41
C THR A 21 -8.79 -9.97 -6.85
N ILE A 22 -9.95 -10.04 -7.51
CA ILE A 22 -10.05 -10.43 -8.92
C ILE A 22 -9.56 -9.29 -9.83
N ASN A 23 -9.92 -8.06 -9.47
CA ASN A 23 -9.56 -6.86 -10.19
C ASN A 23 -8.48 -6.10 -9.44
N GLU A 24 -7.73 -5.25 -10.16
CA GLU A 24 -6.79 -4.31 -9.55
C GLU A 24 -7.46 -3.00 -9.16
N LEU A 25 -7.03 -2.41 -8.04
CA LEU A 25 -7.36 -1.04 -7.69
C LEU A 25 -6.28 -0.11 -8.29
N PRO A 26 -6.63 0.84 -9.17
CA PRO A 26 -5.63 1.73 -9.76
C PRO A 26 -4.79 2.45 -8.70
N TYR A 27 -3.47 2.50 -8.89
CA TYR A 27 -2.58 3.12 -7.90
C TYR A 27 -2.92 4.60 -7.64
N GLN A 28 -3.50 5.30 -8.61
CA GLN A 28 -3.98 6.67 -8.46
C GLN A 28 -5.15 6.74 -7.47
N THR A 29 -6.06 5.75 -7.51
CA THR A 29 -7.15 5.62 -6.55
C THR A 29 -6.61 5.28 -5.17
N MET A 30 -5.64 4.37 -5.06
CA MET A 30 -4.97 4.07 -3.80
C MET A 30 -4.32 5.31 -3.19
N ALA A 31 -3.58 6.07 -4.00
CA ALA A 31 -2.95 7.32 -3.59
C ALA A 31 -3.98 8.35 -3.13
N ALA A 32 -5.09 8.49 -3.84
CA ALA A 32 -6.18 9.38 -3.45
C ALA A 32 -6.83 8.97 -2.12
N ILE A 33 -6.93 7.67 -1.82
CA ILE A 33 -7.42 7.16 -0.53
C ILE A 33 -6.43 7.44 0.60
N PHE A 34 -5.13 7.19 0.41
CA PHE A 34 -4.10 7.55 1.39
C PHE A 34 -4.14 9.04 1.74
N LYS A 35 -4.29 9.89 0.72
CA LYS A 35 -4.40 11.36 0.86
C LYS A 35 -5.76 11.83 1.35
N ASN A 36 -6.67 10.91 1.70
CA ASN A 36 -8.04 11.20 2.11
C ASN A 36 -8.85 12.08 1.12
N LYS A 37 -8.47 12.08 -0.18
CA LYS A 37 -9.23 12.71 -1.27
C LYS A 37 -10.42 11.86 -1.70
N ILE A 38 -10.28 10.54 -1.56
CA ILE A 38 -11.36 9.56 -1.67
C ILE A 38 -11.51 8.92 -0.29
N PRO A 39 -12.73 8.87 0.29
CA PRO A 39 -12.90 8.25 1.60
C PRO A 39 -12.62 6.75 1.53
N TYR A 40 -11.94 6.24 2.55
CA TYR A 40 -11.78 4.80 2.75
C TYR A 40 -13.14 4.15 3.04
N SER A 41 -13.43 3.02 2.38
CA SER A 41 -14.59 2.17 2.60
C SER A 41 -14.09 0.77 2.93
N GLU A 42 -14.49 0.23 4.08
CA GLU A 42 -14.05 -1.11 4.47
C GLU A 42 -14.55 -2.18 3.49
N GLU A 43 -15.81 -2.08 3.06
CA GLU A 43 -16.41 -3.01 2.10
C GLU A 43 -15.64 -3.05 0.78
N LYS A 44 -15.26 -1.88 0.24
CA LYS A 44 -14.64 -1.77 -1.09
C LYS A 44 -13.13 -1.92 -1.08
N HIS A 45 -12.46 -1.43 -0.03
CA HIS A 45 -11.03 -1.16 -0.09
C HIS A 45 -10.19 -2.05 0.85
N LYS A 46 -10.81 -2.68 1.86
CA LYS A 46 -10.07 -3.42 2.90
C LYS A 46 -9.09 -4.44 2.34
N LEU A 47 -9.53 -5.28 1.39
CA LEU A 47 -8.68 -6.36 0.85
C LEU A 47 -7.46 -5.81 0.11
N TYR A 48 -7.61 -4.72 -0.65
CA TYR A 48 -6.49 -4.08 -1.34
C TYR A 48 -5.45 -3.54 -0.35
N PHE A 49 -5.90 -2.89 0.73
CA PHE A 49 -4.96 -2.31 1.69
C PHE A 49 -4.35 -3.36 2.63
N LEU A 50 -5.05 -4.45 2.95
CA LEU A 50 -4.43 -5.62 3.57
C LEU A 50 -3.33 -6.20 2.68
N GLY A 51 -3.62 -6.43 1.39
CA GLY A 51 -2.64 -6.90 0.42
C GLY A 51 -1.47 -5.92 0.23
N PHE A 52 -1.73 -4.61 0.25
CA PHE A 52 -0.68 -3.59 0.16
C PHE A 52 0.33 -3.72 1.29
N PHE A 53 -0.11 -3.78 2.55
CA PHE A 53 0.79 -3.89 3.70
C PHE A 53 1.40 -5.29 3.89
N GLU A 54 0.82 -6.32 3.27
CA GLU A 54 1.35 -7.68 3.27
C GLU A 54 2.48 -7.85 2.23
N GLU A 55 2.26 -7.36 1.01
CA GLU A 55 3.09 -7.67 -0.16
C GLU A 55 4.00 -6.54 -0.60
N CYS A 56 3.74 -5.30 -0.19
CA CYS A 56 4.65 -4.18 -0.46
C CYS A 56 5.66 -4.05 0.69
N TYR A 57 6.91 -4.39 0.41
CA TYR A 57 7.99 -4.23 1.38
C TYR A 57 8.29 -2.74 1.65
N PRO A 58 8.85 -2.36 2.83
CA PRO A 58 9.01 -0.96 3.24
C PRO A 58 9.69 -0.05 2.21
N ALA A 59 10.76 -0.52 1.56
CA ALA A 59 11.44 0.26 0.52
C ALA A 59 10.56 0.51 -0.73
N LEU A 60 9.69 -0.43 -1.10
CA LEU A 60 8.72 -0.23 -2.17
C LEU A 60 7.67 0.81 -1.78
N ILE A 61 7.13 0.71 -0.56
CA ILE A 61 6.17 1.68 -0.03
C ILE A 61 6.79 3.08 -0.01
N LYS A 62 8.03 3.24 0.44
CA LYS A 62 8.75 4.53 0.44
C LYS A 62 8.92 5.11 -0.97
N ARG A 63 9.19 4.27 -1.97
CA ARG A 63 9.25 4.71 -3.38
C ARG A 63 7.88 5.12 -3.92
N PHE A 64 6.83 4.35 -3.62
CA PHE A 64 5.45 4.69 -3.96
C PHE A 64 5.03 6.02 -3.33
N MET A 65 5.36 6.24 -2.06
CA MET A 65 5.14 7.49 -1.35
C MET A 65 5.81 8.67 -2.06
N LYS A 66 7.07 8.52 -2.48
CA LYS A 66 7.79 9.55 -3.22
C LYS A 66 7.15 9.83 -4.59
N GLU A 67 6.82 8.79 -5.36
CA GLU A 67 6.19 8.93 -6.68
C GLU A 67 4.83 9.61 -6.61
N GLN A 68 4.04 9.27 -5.59
CA GLN A 68 2.68 9.79 -5.43
C GLN A 68 2.60 11.01 -4.53
N ASN A 69 3.71 11.52 -3.99
CA ASN A 69 3.75 12.60 -2.99
C ASN A 69 2.81 12.33 -1.79
N ILE A 70 2.99 11.17 -1.15
CA ILE A 70 2.25 10.73 0.05
C ILE A 70 3.20 10.82 1.25
N SER A 71 2.74 11.44 2.33
CA SER A 71 3.43 11.54 3.60
C SER A 71 3.37 10.22 4.40
N LYS A 72 4.29 10.07 5.36
CA LYS A 72 4.27 8.93 6.29
C LYS A 72 2.96 8.90 7.09
N GLU A 73 2.48 10.06 7.52
CA GLU A 73 1.25 10.19 8.30
C GLU A 73 0.00 9.70 7.53
N GLU A 74 -0.11 10.05 6.25
CA GLU A 74 -1.20 9.57 5.38
C GLU A 74 -1.23 8.03 5.26
N VAL A 75 -0.05 7.39 5.17
CA VAL A 75 0.05 5.92 5.16
C VAL A 75 -0.40 5.35 6.51
N LEU A 76 0.09 5.93 7.61
CA LEU A 76 -0.23 5.46 8.96
C LEU A 76 -1.71 5.62 9.31
N ASN A 77 -2.31 6.74 8.90
CA ASN A 77 -3.74 7.01 9.12
C ASN A 77 -4.63 5.96 8.47
N LEU A 78 -4.26 5.46 7.28
CA LEU A 78 -4.99 4.35 6.67
C LEU A 78 -4.62 3.00 7.30
N PHE A 79 -3.34 2.78 7.57
CA PHE A 79 -2.85 1.56 8.22
C PHE A 79 -3.61 1.27 9.51
N TYR A 80 -3.77 2.26 10.40
CA TYR A 80 -4.47 2.09 11.68
C TYR A 80 -5.99 1.96 11.57
N LYS A 81 -6.60 2.29 10.42
CA LYS A 81 -8.02 2.01 10.15
C LYS A 81 -8.29 0.54 9.80
N LEU A 82 -7.25 -0.21 9.43
CA LEU A 82 -7.39 -1.63 9.11
C LEU A 82 -7.53 -2.47 10.38
N PRO A 83 -8.08 -3.69 10.31
CA PRO A 83 -8.22 -4.57 11.47
C PRO A 83 -6.84 -4.99 11.99
N GLN A 84 -6.34 -4.33 13.03
CA GLN A 84 -4.95 -4.48 13.50
C GLN A 84 -4.59 -5.90 13.96
N TRP A 85 -5.56 -6.73 14.33
CA TRP A 85 -5.35 -8.13 14.70
C TRP A 85 -5.00 -9.05 13.51
N ARG A 86 -5.12 -8.57 12.27
CA ARG A 86 -4.82 -9.33 11.05
C ARG A 86 -3.33 -9.63 10.88
N GLY A 87 -3.01 -10.87 10.50
CA GLY A 87 -1.63 -11.35 10.30
C GLY A 87 -0.94 -10.71 9.09
N GLU A 88 -1.71 -10.32 8.07
CA GLU A 88 -1.29 -9.62 6.86
C GLU A 88 -0.48 -8.34 7.19
N LEU A 89 -0.83 -7.69 8.30
CA LEU A 89 -0.22 -6.45 8.75
C LEU A 89 1.03 -6.66 9.64
N PHE A 90 1.37 -7.90 9.98
CA PHE A 90 2.46 -8.22 10.92
C PHE A 90 3.81 -7.68 10.46
N LYS A 91 4.17 -7.92 9.19
CA LYS A 91 5.47 -7.49 8.64
C LYS A 91 5.62 -5.97 8.69
N PHE A 92 4.57 -5.24 8.30
CA PHE A 92 4.58 -3.79 8.34
C PHE A 92 4.63 -3.25 9.78
N ARG A 93 3.87 -3.81 10.73
CA ARG A 93 4.01 -3.47 12.16
C ARG A 93 5.42 -3.67 12.68
N LYS A 94 6.04 -4.80 12.35
CA LYS A 94 7.41 -5.09 12.76
C LYS A 94 8.38 -4.04 12.20
N ALA A 95 8.25 -3.70 10.92
CA ALA A 95 9.05 -2.66 10.28
C ALA A 95 8.86 -1.28 10.93
N LEU A 96 7.62 -0.92 11.31
CA LEU A 96 7.34 0.31 12.06
C LEU A 96 8.05 0.33 13.42
N ASN A 97 7.89 -0.74 14.21
CA ASN A 97 8.45 -0.83 15.56
C ASN A 97 9.99 -0.82 15.56
N ASN A 98 10.59 -1.34 14.50
CA ASN A 98 12.05 -1.39 14.34
C ASN A 98 12.65 -0.10 13.71
N GLY A 99 11.83 0.88 13.32
CA GLY A 99 12.29 2.08 12.61
C GLY A 99 12.69 1.84 11.14
N GLU A 100 12.37 0.68 10.58
CA GLU A 100 12.64 0.33 9.18
C GLU A 100 11.69 1.05 8.21
N PHE A 101 10.51 1.46 8.70
CA PHE A 101 9.54 2.29 7.97
C PHE A 101 9.49 3.73 8.47
#